data_AF-A0A954QG84-F1
#
_entry.id   AF-A0A954QG84-F1
#
_cell.length_a   1.000
_cell.length_b   1.000
_cell.length_c   1.000
_cell.angle_alpha   90.00
_cell.angle_beta   90.00
_cell.angle_gamma   90.00
#
_symmetry.space_group_name_H-M   'P 1'
#
loop_
_entity.id
_entity.type
_entity.pdbx_description
1 polymer ?
#
loop_
_entity_poly.entity_id
_entity_poly.type
_entity_poly.pdbx_seq_one_letter_code
_entity_poly.pdbx_strand_id
1 'polypeptide(L)'
;EFTVSYLGQAPDVVFTSEDYGAEYARLMGARHVLVDRARTTVPVSGTLIRRAPLEHLDFLEPCVRAYFVRRVVLIGAESTGKTTLAQQLAERFGTHWVPEYGREHWEKKVAGLTMSDPLPSWSHDEFVDIATEQQARENQLARTANRVLICDTNAFATGTRHERYYQTRDARVDAIGARDKVDLYLLTAPDVPFVQDGVRDGELIRDWMHERFRSQLEHGATPLKLISGSYEQRYIVAEKAVQALITTPSSDND
;
A
#
# COMPACT_ATOMS: atom_id res chain seq x y z
N GLU A 1 -12.06 -21.49 -35.73
CA GLU A 1 -12.17 -20.25 -36.54
C GLU A 1 -11.62 -19.02 -35.82
N PHE A 2 -12.01 -18.72 -34.56
CA PHE A 2 -11.52 -17.54 -33.83
C PHE A 2 -9.99 -17.40 -33.79
N THR A 3 -9.26 -18.44 -33.37
CA THR A 3 -7.79 -18.39 -33.23
C THR A 3 -7.10 -18.04 -34.55
N VAL A 4 -7.48 -18.67 -35.66
CA VAL A 4 -6.88 -18.42 -36.99
C VAL A 4 -7.21 -17.01 -37.46
N SER A 5 -8.45 -16.56 -37.27
CA SER A 5 -8.85 -15.20 -37.61
C SER A 5 -8.07 -14.14 -36.83
N TYR A 6 -7.77 -14.40 -35.54
CA TYR A 6 -7.05 -13.46 -34.69
C TYR A 6 -5.55 -13.44 -34.97
N LEU A 7 -4.94 -14.61 -35.14
CA LEU A 7 -3.49 -14.74 -35.39
C LEU A 7 -3.12 -14.54 -36.87
N GLY A 8 -4.09 -14.58 -37.79
CA GLY A 8 -3.87 -14.57 -39.23
C GLY A 8 -3.36 -15.90 -39.81
N GLN A 9 -3.05 -16.88 -38.95
CA GLN A 9 -2.58 -18.22 -39.34
C GLN A 9 -2.88 -19.25 -38.25
N ALA A 10 -2.80 -20.53 -38.60
CA ALA A 10 -2.82 -21.60 -37.62
C ALA A 10 -1.48 -21.66 -36.87
N PRO A 11 -1.48 -21.96 -35.56
CA PRO A 11 -0.24 -22.14 -34.80
C PRO A 11 0.44 -23.45 -35.18
N ASP A 12 1.78 -23.48 -35.18
CA ASP A 12 2.54 -24.71 -35.44
C ASP A 12 2.53 -25.67 -34.25
N VAL A 13 2.47 -25.14 -33.03
CA VAL A 13 2.55 -25.91 -31.78
C VAL A 13 1.60 -25.34 -30.73
N VAL A 14 0.93 -26.22 -29.98
CA VAL A 14 0.08 -25.88 -28.84
C VAL A 14 0.67 -26.51 -27.58
N PHE A 15 0.93 -25.69 -26.57
CA PHE A 15 1.33 -26.13 -25.24
C PHE A 15 0.17 -25.98 -24.27
N THR A 16 -0.19 -27.03 -23.53
CA THR A 16 -1.21 -26.94 -22.48
C THR A 16 -1.06 -28.08 -21.48
N SER A 17 -1.64 -27.90 -20.30
CA SER A 17 -1.77 -28.92 -19.26
C SER A 17 -3.12 -29.63 -19.30
N GLU A 18 -4.04 -29.18 -20.15
CA GLU A 18 -5.45 -29.56 -20.15
C GLU A 18 -5.78 -30.70 -21.12
N ASP A 19 -6.79 -31.52 -20.78
CA ASP A 19 -7.18 -32.73 -21.53
C ASP A 19 -7.64 -32.43 -22.96
N TYR A 20 -8.23 -31.24 -23.17
CA TYR A 20 -8.69 -30.81 -24.49
C TYR A 20 -7.55 -30.44 -25.45
N GLY A 21 -6.31 -30.32 -24.96
CA GLY A 21 -5.18 -29.83 -25.73
C GLY A 21 -4.86 -30.61 -26.99
N ALA A 22 -4.94 -31.94 -26.90
CA ALA A 22 -4.68 -32.82 -28.03
C ALA A 22 -5.70 -32.62 -29.16
N GLU A 23 -6.98 -32.51 -28.81
CA GLU A 23 -8.05 -32.32 -29.79
C GLU A 23 -8.00 -30.92 -30.40
N TYR A 24 -7.75 -29.89 -29.59
CA TYR A 24 -7.57 -28.53 -30.09
C TYR A 24 -6.41 -28.43 -31.09
N ALA A 25 -5.25 -29.01 -30.77
CA ALA A 25 -4.10 -29.01 -31.68
C ALA A 25 -4.42 -29.75 -32.99
N ARG A 26 -5.10 -30.91 -32.91
CA ARG A 26 -5.54 -31.68 -34.08
C ARG A 26 -6.43 -30.85 -35.01
N LEU A 27 -7.42 -30.14 -34.46
CA LEU A 27 -8.33 -29.28 -35.22
C LEU A 27 -7.60 -28.10 -35.90
N MET A 28 -6.49 -27.65 -35.32
CA MET A 28 -5.68 -26.56 -35.85
C MET A 28 -4.55 -27.02 -36.78
N GLY A 29 -4.36 -28.34 -36.97
CA GLY A 29 -3.21 -28.87 -37.71
C GLY A 29 -1.86 -28.67 -37.00
N ALA A 30 -1.89 -28.42 -35.68
CA ALA A 30 -0.73 -28.10 -34.86
C ALA A 30 -0.18 -29.32 -34.13
N ARG A 31 1.09 -29.29 -33.74
CA ARG A 31 1.67 -30.28 -32.81
C ARG A 31 1.24 -29.96 -31.38
N HIS A 32 0.73 -30.95 -30.65
CA HIS A 32 0.46 -30.79 -29.22
C HIS A 32 1.67 -31.14 -28.36
N VAL A 33 1.93 -30.33 -27.34
CA VAL A 33 2.89 -30.62 -26.26
C VAL A 33 2.15 -30.51 -24.93
N LEU A 34 1.90 -31.65 -24.30
CA LEU A 34 1.32 -31.68 -22.96
C LEU A 34 2.40 -31.28 -21.94
N VAL A 35 2.11 -30.27 -21.11
CA VAL A 35 3.04 -29.74 -20.11
C VAL A 35 2.46 -29.93 -18.72
N ASP A 36 3.17 -30.62 -17.84
CA ASP A 36 2.87 -30.77 -16.40
C ASP A 36 1.36 -30.90 -16.05
N ARG A 37 0.67 -31.86 -16.68
CA ARG A 37 -0.77 -32.09 -16.46
C ARG A 37 -1.13 -32.32 -14.99
N ALA A 38 -0.25 -32.99 -14.25
CA ALA A 38 -0.45 -33.29 -12.84
C ALA A 38 -0.15 -32.08 -11.93
N ARG A 39 0.34 -30.96 -12.47
CA ARG A 39 0.74 -29.75 -11.74
C ARG A 39 1.76 -30.04 -10.65
N THR A 40 2.73 -30.93 -10.92
CA THR A 40 3.76 -31.30 -9.95
C THR A 40 4.84 -30.24 -9.82
N THR A 41 5.10 -29.48 -10.88
CA THR A 41 6.14 -28.43 -10.89
C THR A 41 5.58 -27.13 -10.33
N VAL A 42 4.35 -26.76 -10.74
CA VAL A 42 3.67 -25.55 -10.29
C VAL A 42 2.29 -25.94 -9.72
N PRO A 43 2.22 -26.34 -8.43
CA PRO A 43 1.03 -26.93 -7.82
C PRO A 43 -0.02 -25.89 -7.42
N VAL A 44 -0.43 -25.04 -8.37
CA VAL A 44 -1.46 -24.00 -8.16
C VAL A 44 -2.42 -23.92 -9.36
N SER A 45 -3.54 -23.25 -9.16
CA SER A 45 -4.49 -22.91 -10.22
C SER A 45 -5.04 -21.49 -10.04
N GLY A 46 -5.59 -20.91 -11.09
CA GLY A 46 -6.27 -19.62 -11.00
C GLY A 46 -7.43 -19.61 -10.00
N THR A 47 -8.14 -20.72 -9.83
CA THR A 47 -9.23 -20.85 -8.85
C THR A 47 -8.71 -20.83 -7.41
N LEU A 48 -7.60 -21.52 -7.13
CA LEU A 48 -6.97 -21.48 -5.80
C LEU A 48 -6.49 -20.07 -5.47
N ILE A 49 -5.79 -19.43 -6.41
CA ILE A 49 -5.32 -18.04 -6.27
C ILE A 49 -6.49 -17.09 -6.00
N ARG A 50 -7.59 -17.15 -6.75
CA ARG A 50 -8.73 -16.24 -6.53
C ARG A 50 -9.42 -16.44 -5.17
N ARG A 51 -9.46 -17.68 -4.66
CA ARG A 51 -10.06 -17.99 -3.34
C ARG A 51 -9.20 -17.52 -2.18
N ALA A 52 -7.88 -17.63 -2.29
CA ALA A 52 -6.95 -17.32 -1.20
C ALA A 52 -5.66 -16.69 -1.75
N PRO A 53 -5.71 -15.50 -2.35
CA PRO A 53 -4.55 -14.94 -3.04
C PRO A 53 -3.37 -14.68 -2.10
N LEU A 54 -3.67 -14.25 -0.87
CA LEU A 54 -2.67 -13.97 0.16
C LEU A 54 -1.92 -15.23 0.64
N GLU A 55 -2.47 -16.44 0.42
CA GLU A 55 -1.82 -17.71 0.77
C GLU A 55 -0.95 -18.25 -0.37
N HIS A 56 -1.06 -17.68 -1.57
CA HIS A 56 -0.42 -18.16 -2.79
C HIS A 56 0.46 -17.11 -3.47
N LEU A 57 0.91 -16.09 -2.72
CA LEU A 57 1.70 -14.97 -3.26
C LEU A 57 3.02 -15.40 -3.91
N ASP A 58 3.58 -16.54 -3.52
CA ASP A 58 4.84 -17.07 -4.09
C ASP A 58 4.66 -17.60 -5.52
N PHE A 59 3.43 -17.87 -5.94
CA PHE A 59 3.10 -18.24 -7.31
C PHE A 59 2.71 -17.05 -8.19
N LEU A 60 2.68 -15.84 -7.64
CA LEU A 60 2.24 -14.65 -8.35
C LEU A 60 3.43 -13.80 -8.80
N GLU A 61 3.38 -13.39 -10.06
CA GLU A 61 4.27 -12.36 -10.58
C GLU A 61 4.18 -11.07 -9.73
N PRO A 62 5.28 -10.31 -9.57
CA PRO A 62 5.33 -9.18 -8.64
C PRO A 62 4.23 -8.12 -8.85
N CYS A 63 3.84 -7.87 -10.10
CA CYS A 63 2.75 -6.93 -10.41
C CYS A 63 1.38 -7.45 -9.94
N VAL A 64 1.13 -8.76 -10.04
CA VAL A 64 -0.11 -9.40 -9.58
C VAL A 64 -0.10 -9.52 -8.05
N ARG A 65 1.06 -9.79 -7.44
CA ARG A 65 1.23 -9.72 -5.98
C ARG A 65 0.81 -8.34 -5.45
N ALA A 66 1.29 -7.26 -6.05
CA ALA A 66 0.97 -5.89 -5.64
C ALA A 66 -0.53 -5.55 -5.72
N TYR A 67 -1.27 -6.22 -6.61
CA TYR A 67 -2.73 -6.11 -6.70
C TYR A 67 -3.42 -6.73 -5.49
N PHE A 68 -3.00 -7.92 -5.05
CA PHE A 68 -3.67 -8.63 -3.95
C PHE A 68 -3.21 -8.20 -2.55
N VAL A 69 -1.94 -7.84 -2.38
CA VAL A 69 -1.41 -7.37 -1.09
C VAL A 69 -2.28 -6.26 -0.52
N ARG A 70 -2.62 -6.39 0.77
CA ARG A 70 -3.40 -5.40 1.52
C ARG A 70 -2.52 -4.21 1.88
N ARG A 71 -3.08 -3.01 1.94
CA ARG A 71 -2.36 -1.79 2.33
C ARG A 71 -2.95 -1.21 3.60
N VAL A 72 -2.11 -1.11 4.62
CA VAL A 72 -2.44 -0.48 5.90
C VAL A 72 -1.67 0.82 6.00
N VAL A 73 -2.36 1.95 6.11
CA VAL A 73 -1.74 3.27 6.17
C VAL A 73 -1.87 3.84 7.57
N LEU A 74 -0.74 4.21 8.16
CA LEU A 74 -0.70 4.93 9.42
C LEU A 74 -0.86 6.43 9.17
N ILE A 75 -1.83 7.03 9.85
CA ILE A 75 -2.09 8.46 9.81
C ILE A 75 -2.14 9.04 11.21
N GLY A 76 -2.03 10.35 11.31
CA GLY A 76 -2.02 11.09 12.57
C GLY A 76 -0.94 12.17 12.57
N ALA A 77 -1.01 13.02 13.58
CA ALA A 77 -0.10 14.13 13.74
C ALA A 77 1.37 13.68 13.88
N GLU A 78 2.29 14.64 13.85
CA GLU A 78 3.67 14.41 14.23
C GLU A 78 3.79 13.94 15.70
N SER A 79 4.86 13.20 16.00
CA SER A 79 5.12 12.68 17.36
C SER A 79 4.02 11.80 17.97
N THR A 80 3.33 10.98 17.17
CA THR A 80 2.30 10.05 17.66
C THR A 80 2.71 8.57 17.58
N GLY A 81 3.98 8.29 17.26
CA GLY A 81 4.55 6.94 17.23
C GLY A 81 4.31 6.14 15.94
N LYS A 82 3.90 6.80 14.83
CA LYS A 82 3.61 6.13 13.54
C LYS A 82 4.79 5.29 13.04
N THR A 83 5.97 5.89 12.88
CA THR A 83 7.15 5.20 12.36
C THR A 83 7.52 3.96 13.18
N THR A 84 7.54 4.09 14.51
CA THR A 84 7.81 2.96 15.41
C THR A 84 6.77 1.85 15.25
N LEU A 85 5.49 2.21 15.22
CA LEU A 85 4.41 1.24 15.04
C LEU A 85 4.48 0.57 13.66
N ALA A 86 4.79 1.31 12.60
CA ALA A 86 4.93 0.78 11.25
C ALA A 86 6.05 -0.28 11.17
N GLN A 87 7.21 0.00 11.78
CA GLN A 87 8.33 -0.93 11.87
C GLN A 87 7.96 -2.20 12.65
N GLN A 88 7.35 -2.04 13.82
CA GLN A 88 6.93 -3.17 14.66
C GLN A 88 5.92 -4.08 13.94
N LEU A 89 4.96 -3.50 13.22
CA LEU A 89 3.99 -4.26 12.42
C LEU A 89 4.68 -4.99 11.26
N ALA A 90 5.58 -4.32 10.53
CA ALA A 90 6.31 -4.94 9.43
C ALA A 90 7.17 -6.12 9.89
N GLU A 91 7.87 -5.97 11.02
CA GLU A 91 8.62 -7.07 11.65
C GLU A 91 7.68 -8.21 12.05
N ARG A 92 6.58 -7.91 12.73
CA ARG A 92 5.61 -8.91 13.21
C ARG A 92 5.01 -9.77 12.08
N PHE A 93 4.67 -9.14 10.96
CA PHE A 93 4.06 -9.80 9.80
C PHE A 93 5.09 -10.27 8.76
N GLY A 94 6.39 -10.09 9.01
CA GLY A 94 7.45 -10.46 8.08
C GLY A 94 7.26 -9.83 6.70
N THR A 95 6.98 -8.52 6.68
CA THR A 95 6.65 -7.77 5.47
C THR A 95 7.41 -6.45 5.39
N HIS A 96 7.18 -5.66 4.34
CA HIS A 96 7.76 -4.33 4.18
C HIS A 96 6.93 -3.25 4.86
N TRP A 97 7.63 -2.18 5.27
CA TRP A 97 7.00 -0.89 5.52
C TRP A 97 7.59 0.19 4.61
N VAL A 98 6.80 1.23 4.38
CA VAL A 98 7.19 2.39 3.58
C VAL A 98 7.43 3.58 4.52
N PRO A 99 8.65 4.12 4.61
CA PRO A 99 8.93 5.31 5.41
C PRO A 99 8.24 6.56 4.85
N GLU A 100 7.90 7.52 5.73
CA GLU A 100 7.36 8.82 5.36
C GLU A 100 8.38 9.61 4.52
N TYR A 101 8.16 9.72 3.21
CA TYR A 101 9.07 10.45 2.34
C TYR A 101 9.08 11.96 2.61
N GLY A 102 7.97 12.53 3.11
CA GLY A 102 7.92 13.95 3.48
C GLY A 102 8.96 14.34 4.54
N ARG A 103 9.29 13.43 5.46
CA ARG A 103 10.38 13.62 6.44
C ARG A 103 11.75 13.61 5.75
N GLU A 104 12.01 12.61 4.91
CA GLU A 104 13.26 12.50 4.16
C GLU A 104 13.50 13.73 3.26
N HIS A 105 12.45 14.21 2.58
CA HIS A 105 12.49 15.41 1.75
C HIS A 105 12.85 16.65 2.58
N TRP A 106 12.19 16.83 3.73
CA TRP A 106 12.48 17.95 4.61
C TRP A 106 13.92 17.92 5.14
N GLU A 107 14.38 16.77 5.61
CA GLU A 107 15.75 16.57 6.11
C GLU A 107 16.79 16.92 5.03
N LYS A 108 16.54 16.53 3.78
CA LYS A 108 17.37 16.91 2.63
C LYS A 108 17.33 18.42 2.36
N LYS A 109 16.17 19.05 2.47
CA LYS A 109 15.99 20.48 2.22
C LYS A 109 16.72 21.36 3.24
N VAL A 110 16.72 20.94 4.50
CA VAL A 110 17.43 21.65 5.58
C VAL A 110 18.87 21.18 5.75
N ALA A 111 19.33 20.21 4.96
CA ALA A 111 20.70 19.71 5.02
C ALA A 111 21.69 20.84 4.68
N GLY A 112 22.53 21.19 5.64
CA GLY A 112 23.51 22.27 5.51
C GLY A 112 23.08 23.61 6.10
N LEU A 113 21.84 23.73 6.61
CA LEU A 113 21.44 24.86 7.42
C LEU A 113 21.99 24.73 8.85
N THR A 114 22.35 25.86 9.43
CA THR A 114 22.72 26.01 10.83
C THR A 114 21.50 26.42 11.66
N MET A 115 21.59 26.31 13.00
CA MET A 115 20.50 26.74 13.90
C MET A 115 20.18 28.25 13.80
N SER A 116 21.10 29.05 13.23
CA SER A 116 20.88 30.48 12.98
C SER A 116 20.19 30.79 11.65
N ASP A 117 20.12 29.82 10.74
CA ASP A 117 19.49 30.03 9.45
C ASP A 117 17.97 29.93 9.56
N PRO A 118 17.21 30.77 8.83
CA PRO A 118 15.76 30.66 8.81
C PRO A 118 15.34 29.34 8.17
N LEU A 119 14.35 28.67 8.78
CA LEU A 119 13.77 27.47 8.19
C LEU A 119 13.10 27.81 6.84
N PRO A 120 13.30 27.00 5.80
CA PRO A 120 12.71 27.25 4.50
C PRO A 120 11.21 27.01 4.52
N SER A 121 10.44 27.75 3.70
CA SER A 121 9.01 27.49 3.54
C SER A 121 8.75 26.28 2.63
N TRP A 122 7.69 25.53 2.89
CA TRP A 122 7.15 24.54 1.96
C TRP A 122 6.56 25.22 0.72
N SER A 123 6.71 24.63 -0.46
CA SER A 123 6.04 25.04 -1.70
C SER A 123 4.96 24.04 -2.12
N HIS A 124 3.99 24.45 -2.95
CA HIS A 124 2.95 23.58 -3.47
C HIS A 124 3.51 22.37 -4.24
N ASP A 125 4.51 22.60 -5.10
CA ASP A 125 5.07 21.55 -5.95
C ASP A 125 5.81 20.48 -5.12
N GLU A 126 6.42 20.85 -4.00
CA GLU A 126 7.01 19.85 -3.08
C GLU A 126 5.98 18.88 -2.52
N PHE A 127 4.74 19.31 -2.26
CA PHE A 127 3.69 18.38 -1.82
C PHE A 127 3.29 17.40 -2.94
N VAL A 128 3.33 17.84 -4.20
CA VAL A 128 3.07 16.97 -5.36
C VAL A 128 4.19 15.95 -5.52
N ASP A 129 5.45 16.39 -5.39
CA ASP A 129 6.63 15.52 -5.46
C ASP A 129 6.60 14.50 -4.33
N ILE A 130 6.29 14.95 -3.10
CA ILE A 130 6.21 14.06 -1.94
C ILE A 130 5.12 13.01 -2.13
N ALA A 131 3.93 13.42 -2.55
CA ALA A 131 2.83 12.50 -2.79
C ALA A 131 3.15 11.49 -3.91
N THR A 132 3.79 11.95 -4.99
CA THR A 132 4.17 11.11 -6.13
C THR A 132 5.20 10.06 -5.73
N GLU A 133 6.27 10.47 -5.06
CA GLU A 133 7.34 9.58 -4.62
C GLU A 133 6.85 8.61 -3.55
N GLN A 134 6.03 9.07 -2.61
CA GLN A 134 5.41 8.21 -1.61
C GLN A 134 4.59 7.09 -2.27
N GLN A 135 3.68 7.43 -3.20
CA GLN A 135 2.90 6.44 -3.96
C GLN A 135 3.80 5.50 -4.78
N ALA A 136 4.87 6.01 -5.39
CA ALA A 136 5.82 5.20 -6.15
C ALA A 136 6.50 4.14 -5.27
N ARG A 137 6.97 4.54 -4.08
CA ARG A 137 7.59 3.63 -3.09
C ARG A 137 6.60 2.60 -2.58
N GLU A 138 5.36 3.01 -2.29
CA GLU A 138 4.29 2.10 -1.89
C GLU A 138 4.02 1.03 -2.96
N ASN A 139 3.91 1.44 -4.22
CA ASN A 139 3.66 0.54 -5.33
C ASN A 139 4.85 -0.37 -5.63
N GLN A 140 6.08 0.11 -5.43
CA GLN A 140 7.27 -0.71 -5.58
C GLN A 140 7.35 -1.79 -4.50
N LEU A 141 7.19 -1.41 -3.22
CA LEU A 141 7.31 -2.36 -2.09
C LEU A 141 6.14 -3.34 -2.03
N ALA A 142 4.95 -2.97 -2.51
CA ALA A 142 3.82 -3.91 -2.65
C ALA A 142 4.13 -5.12 -3.54
N ARG A 143 5.09 -5.01 -4.46
CA ARG A 143 5.50 -6.09 -5.38
C ARG A 143 6.27 -7.21 -4.71
N THR A 144 6.79 -6.98 -3.50
CA THR A 144 7.55 -7.97 -2.73
C THR A 144 7.00 -8.18 -1.32
N ALA A 145 6.09 -7.32 -0.86
CA ALA A 145 5.45 -7.42 0.46
C ALA A 145 4.73 -8.75 0.68
N ASN A 146 4.73 -9.18 1.94
CA ASN A 146 4.11 -10.42 2.37
C ASN A 146 2.73 -10.14 2.96
N ARG A 147 1.67 -10.47 2.19
CA ARG A 147 0.23 -10.34 2.53
C ARG A 147 -0.28 -8.91 2.77
N VAL A 148 0.49 -8.07 3.45
CA VAL A 148 0.16 -6.69 3.79
C VAL A 148 1.39 -5.80 3.63
N LEU A 149 1.21 -4.58 3.14
CA LEU A 149 2.21 -3.51 3.15
C LEU A 149 1.80 -2.47 4.21
N ILE A 150 2.77 -2.04 5.02
CA ILE A 150 2.54 -1.04 6.06
C ILE A 150 3.10 0.32 5.60
N CYS A 151 2.27 1.33 5.42
CA CYS A 151 2.72 2.65 4.95
C CYS A 151 2.74 3.63 6.13
N ASP A 152 3.91 4.21 6.44
CA ASP A 152 4.01 5.36 7.33
C ASP A 152 3.60 6.62 6.54
N THR A 153 2.32 6.95 6.63
CA THR A 153 1.60 7.95 5.82
C THR A 153 1.44 7.56 4.33
N ASN A 154 0.71 8.38 3.57
CA ASN A 154 0.47 8.26 2.14
C ASN A 154 0.17 9.64 1.50
N ALA A 155 -0.21 9.66 0.22
CA ALA A 155 -0.56 10.90 -0.48
C ALA A 155 -1.79 11.62 0.14
N PHE A 156 -2.76 10.88 0.68
CA PHE A 156 -3.89 11.47 1.41
C PHE A 156 -3.42 12.29 2.63
N ALA A 157 -2.52 11.72 3.45
CA ALA A 157 -1.92 12.41 4.59
C ALA A 157 -1.09 13.64 4.17
N THR A 158 -0.39 13.53 3.04
CA THR A 158 0.34 14.65 2.42
C THR A 158 -0.62 15.80 2.06
N GLY A 159 -1.80 15.51 1.50
CA GLY A 159 -2.81 16.53 1.22
C GLY A 159 -3.38 17.20 2.47
N THR A 160 -3.52 16.47 3.58
CA THR A 160 -3.93 17.06 4.87
C THR A 160 -2.82 17.95 5.46
N ARG A 161 -1.55 17.58 5.25
CA ARG A 161 -0.41 18.43 5.59
C ARG A 161 -0.35 19.68 4.71
N HIS A 162 -0.66 19.58 3.43
CA HIS A 162 -0.79 20.75 2.55
C HIS A 162 -1.87 21.71 3.06
N GLU A 163 -3.06 21.20 3.39
CA GLU A 163 -4.16 21.97 3.97
C GLU A 163 -3.76 22.72 5.24
N ARG A 164 -2.94 22.11 6.07
CA ARG A 164 -2.42 22.76 7.27
C ARG A 164 -1.58 24.01 6.94
N TYR A 165 -0.67 23.94 5.98
CA TYR A 165 0.21 25.07 5.65
C TYR A 165 -0.48 26.13 4.77
N TYR A 166 -1.45 25.72 3.95
CA TYR A 166 -2.06 26.56 2.92
C TYR A 166 -3.56 26.81 3.10
N GLN A 167 -4.18 26.27 4.15
CA GLN A 167 -5.61 26.35 4.45
C GLN A 167 -6.54 25.78 3.35
N THR A 168 -5.97 25.09 2.36
CA THR A 168 -6.67 24.40 1.27
C THR A 168 -5.91 23.15 0.85
N ARG A 169 -6.57 22.19 0.23
CA ARG A 169 -5.91 21.04 -0.41
C ARG A 169 -5.48 21.38 -1.84
N ASP A 170 -4.44 20.71 -2.33
CA ASP A 170 -4.02 20.76 -3.74
C ASP A 170 -4.67 19.60 -4.51
N ALA A 171 -5.44 19.91 -5.55
CA ALA A 171 -6.14 18.94 -6.37
C ALA A 171 -5.19 17.93 -7.05
N ARG A 172 -3.92 18.30 -7.30
CA ARG A 172 -2.90 17.40 -7.85
C ARG A 172 -2.51 16.31 -6.84
N VAL A 173 -2.35 16.69 -5.58
CA VAL A 173 -2.07 15.76 -4.47
C VAL A 173 -3.26 14.83 -4.25
N ASP A 174 -4.47 15.38 -4.26
CA ASP A 174 -5.70 14.60 -4.12
C ASP A 174 -5.90 13.61 -5.27
N ALA A 175 -5.57 13.98 -6.50
CA ALA A 175 -5.60 13.07 -7.65
C ALA A 175 -4.57 11.93 -7.55
N ILE A 176 -3.44 12.14 -6.86
CA ILE A 176 -2.50 11.06 -6.53
C ILE A 176 -3.14 10.14 -5.48
N GLY A 177 -3.61 10.70 -4.36
CA GLY A 177 -4.23 9.92 -3.28
C GLY A 177 -5.48 9.13 -3.70
N ALA A 178 -6.27 9.64 -4.65
CA ALA A 178 -7.43 8.95 -5.20
C ALA A 178 -7.08 7.66 -5.98
N ARG A 179 -5.82 7.53 -6.41
CA ARG A 179 -5.30 6.31 -7.08
C ARG A 179 -4.68 5.31 -6.10
N ASP A 180 -4.47 5.71 -4.84
CA ASP A 180 -3.93 4.81 -3.83
C ASP A 180 -4.94 3.72 -3.48
N LYS A 181 -4.43 2.49 -3.33
CA LYS A 181 -5.19 1.42 -2.70
C LYS A 181 -4.97 1.51 -1.19
N VAL A 182 -6.04 1.63 -0.41
CA VAL A 182 -5.96 1.55 1.06
C VAL A 182 -7.06 0.63 1.57
N ASP A 183 -6.65 -0.42 2.29
CA ASP A 183 -7.58 -1.39 2.86
C ASP A 183 -7.89 -1.08 4.34
N LEU A 184 -7.01 -0.33 5.04
CA LEU A 184 -7.21 0.07 6.44
C LEU A 184 -6.38 1.32 6.78
N TYR A 185 -7.01 2.27 7.44
CA TYR A 185 -6.32 3.37 8.11
C TYR A 185 -6.14 3.10 9.60
N LEU A 186 -4.93 3.34 10.12
CA LEU A 186 -4.63 3.36 11.54
C LEU A 186 -4.39 4.81 11.97
N LEU A 187 -5.36 5.43 12.63
CA LEU A 187 -5.25 6.81 13.11
C LEU A 187 -4.69 6.83 14.52
N THR A 188 -3.46 7.33 14.64
CA THR A 188 -2.77 7.49 15.92
C THR A 188 -3.25 8.75 16.66
N ALA A 189 -3.71 8.58 17.89
CA ALA A 189 -4.14 9.67 18.77
C ALA A 189 -2.94 10.49 19.26
N PRO A 190 -3.10 11.78 19.57
CA PRO A 190 -2.05 12.62 20.14
C PRO A 190 -1.93 12.50 21.67
N ASP A 191 -2.30 11.37 22.28
CA ASP A 191 -2.30 11.14 23.73
C ASP A 191 -0.96 10.66 24.31
N VAL A 192 0.11 10.67 23.51
CA VAL A 192 1.50 10.43 23.94
C VAL A 192 2.28 11.74 24.02
N PRO A 193 3.32 11.83 24.87
CA PRO A 193 4.13 13.05 24.99
C PRO A 193 4.68 13.51 23.65
N PHE A 194 4.58 14.82 23.40
CA PHE A 194 5.23 15.42 22.24
C PHE A 194 6.75 15.45 22.45
N VAL A 195 7.48 14.96 21.46
CA VAL A 195 8.94 15.03 21.40
C VAL A 195 9.30 16.00 20.30
N GLN A 196 9.99 17.10 20.62
CA GLN A 196 10.49 18.05 19.64
C GLN A 196 11.88 17.59 19.16
N ASP A 197 12.05 17.39 17.85
CA ASP A 197 13.33 16.99 17.23
C ASP A 197 14.00 18.16 16.46
N GLY A 198 13.49 19.38 16.63
CA GLY A 198 14.03 20.62 16.07
C GLY A 198 13.30 21.10 14.81
N VAL A 199 12.56 20.22 14.15
CA VAL A 199 11.87 20.50 12.88
C VAL A 199 10.36 20.28 12.92
N ARG A 200 9.83 19.82 14.07
CA ARG A 200 8.39 19.63 14.24
C ARG A 200 7.71 20.95 14.47
N ASP A 201 6.52 21.06 13.90
CA ASP A 201 5.80 22.32 13.89
C ASP A 201 5.16 22.67 15.25
N GLY A 202 4.97 21.69 16.14
CA GLY A 202 4.63 21.90 17.55
C GLY A 202 3.40 21.13 18.06
N GLU A 203 3.29 21.03 19.37
CA GLU A 203 2.25 20.22 20.04
C GLU A 203 0.81 20.69 19.74
N LEU A 204 0.60 22.00 19.64
CA LEU A 204 -0.74 22.61 19.52
C LEU A 204 -1.49 22.23 18.24
N ILE A 205 -0.79 21.77 17.19
CA ILE A 205 -1.44 21.37 15.94
C ILE A 205 -1.98 19.94 15.97
N ARG A 206 -1.52 19.12 16.93
CA ARG A 206 -1.73 17.67 16.88
C ARG A 206 -3.22 17.32 16.95
N ASP A 207 -3.97 18.03 17.79
CA ASP A 207 -5.41 17.86 17.95
C ASP A 207 -6.17 18.28 16.70
N TRP A 208 -5.80 19.42 16.10
CA TRP A 208 -6.39 19.87 14.84
C TRP A 208 -6.17 18.84 13.73
N MET A 209 -4.94 18.32 13.58
CA MET A 209 -4.64 17.36 12.52
C MET A 209 -5.32 16.02 12.75
N HIS A 210 -5.41 15.58 14.01
CA HIS A 210 -6.14 14.38 14.40
C HIS A 210 -7.63 14.47 14.04
N GLU A 211 -8.27 15.57 14.45
CA GLU A 211 -9.68 15.81 14.15
C GLU A 211 -9.91 15.98 12.64
N ARG A 212 -8.96 16.60 11.94
CA ARG A 212 -9.05 16.75 10.49
C ARG A 212 -9.06 15.40 9.77
N PHE A 213 -8.16 14.49 10.15
CA PHE A 213 -8.17 13.12 9.63
C PHE A 213 -9.48 12.38 9.93
N ARG A 214 -9.99 12.51 11.17
CA ARG A 214 -11.26 11.91 11.57
C ARG A 214 -12.40 12.42 10.69
N SER A 215 -12.53 13.74 10.52
CA SER A 215 -13.56 14.36 9.70
C SER A 215 -13.50 13.96 8.22
N GLN A 216 -12.28 13.84 7.66
CA GLN A 216 -12.07 13.48 6.26
C GLN A 216 -12.40 12.02 5.95
N LEU A 217 -12.33 11.14 6.96
CA LEU A 217 -12.58 9.70 6.83
C LEU A 217 -13.91 9.24 7.41
N GLU A 218 -14.65 10.10 8.12
CA GLU A 218 -15.91 9.77 8.79
C GLU A 218 -16.96 9.16 7.84
N HIS A 219 -16.98 9.61 6.58
CA HIS A 219 -17.91 9.16 5.55
C HIS A 219 -17.23 8.28 4.47
N GLY A 220 -15.98 7.88 4.70
CA GLY A 220 -15.22 7.04 3.78
C GLY A 220 -15.63 5.57 3.86
N ALA A 221 -15.50 4.86 2.74
CA ALA A 221 -15.71 3.40 2.71
C ALA A 221 -14.52 2.63 3.31
N THR A 222 -13.34 3.25 3.40
CA THR A 222 -12.14 2.61 3.94
C THR A 222 -12.23 2.51 5.46
N PRO A 223 -12.07 1.30 6.04
CA PRO A 223 -12.07 1.12 7.49
C PRO A 223 -11.03 2.01 8.18
N LEU A 224 -11.44 2.62 9.29
CA LEU A 224 -10.59 3.43 10.16
C LEU A 224 -10.52 2.81 11.55
N LYS A 225 -9.30 2.61 12.06
CA LYS A 225 -9.07 2.17 13.44
C LYS A 225 -8.32 3.24 14.21
N LEU A 226 -8.92 3.70 15.31
CA LEU A 226 -8.26 4.59 16.27
C LEU A 226 -7.24 3.81 17.11
N ILE A 227 -6.05 4.39 17.26
CA ILE A 227 -4.91 3.84 17.98
C ILE A 227 -4.50 4.85 19.08
N SER A 228 -4.76 4.48 20.33
CA SER A 228 -4.60 5.35 21.51
C SER A 228 -4.01 4.58 22.70
N GLY A 229 -3.58 5.29 23.73
CA GLY A 229 -3.01 4.73 24.95
C GLY A 229 -1.50 4.51 24.88
N SER A 230 -0.99 3.62 25.73
CA SER A 230 0.44 3.30 25.82
C SER A 230 0.99 2.68 24.53
N TYR A 231 2.31 2.72 24.32
CA TYR A 231 2.95 2.10 23.16
C TYR A 231 2.57 0.61 22.99
N GLU A 232 2.47 -0.12 24.09
CA GLU A 232 2.05 -1.52 24.09
C GLU A 232 0.59 -1.69 23.67
N GLN A 233 -0.32 -0.89 24.25
CA GLN A 233 -1.75 -0.93 23.89
C GLN A 233 -1.95 -0.63 22.40
N ARG A 234 -1.24 0.37 21.88
CA ARG A 234 -1.27 0.76 20.47
C ARG A 234 -0.85 -0.39 19.56
N TYR A 235 0.26 -1.04 19.89
CA TYR A 235 0.77 -2.19 19.15
C TYR A 235 -0.26 -3.34 19.13
N ILE A 236 -0.79 -3.73 20.30
CA ILE A 236 -1.78 -4.82 20.41
C ILE A 236 -3.02 -4.54 19.56
N VAL A 237 -3.55 -3.32 19.62
CA VAL A 237 -4.75 -2.93 18.87
C VAL A 237 -4.48 -2.92 17.36
N ALA A 238 -3.34 -2.38 16.94
CA ALA A 238 -2.94 -2.31 15.55
C ALA A 238 -2.67 -3.71 14.96
N GLU A 239 -1.92 -4.56 15.69
CA GLU A 239 -1.64 -5.95 15.30
C GLU A 239 -2.94 -6.71 15.07
N LYS A 240 -3.89 -6.62 16.03
CA LYS A 240 -5.19 -7.29 15.90
C LYS A 240 -5.98 -6.82 14.68
N ALA A 241 -5.95 -5.51 14.38
CA ALA A 241 -6.65 -4.96 13.23
C ALA A 241 -6.02 -5.42 11.90
N VAL A 242 -4.69 -5.41 11.80
CA VAL A 242 -3.96 -5.89 10.62
C VAL A 242 -4.15 -7.40 10.44
N GLN A 243 -4.09 -8.16 11.52
CA GLN A 243 -4.30 -9.61 11.49
C GLN A 243 -5.69 -9.96 10.96
N ALA A 244 -6.73 -9.27 11.44
CA ALA A 244 -8.11 -9.45 10.96
C ALA A 244 -8.25 -9.14 9.46
N LEU A 245 -7.57 -8.09 8.98
CA LEU A 245 -7.58 -7.70 7.58
C LEU A 245 -6.99 -8.77 6.65
N ILE A 246 -5.89 -9.42 7.06
CA ILE A 246 -5.21 -10.44 6.22
C ILE A 246 -5.78 -11.85 6.36
N THR A 247 -6.67 -12.10 7.34
CA THR A 247 -7.36 -13.40 7.52
C THR A 247 -8.78 -13.41 6.99
N THR A 248 -9.37 -12.24 6.72
CA THR A 248 -10.70 -12.17 6.13
C THR A 248 -10.63 -12.71 4.69
N PRO A 249 -11.38 -13.76 4.33
CA PRO A 249 -11.42 -14.23 2.95
C PRO A 249 -11.83 -13.07 2.03
N SER A 250 -11.17 -12.91 0.89
CA SER A 250 -11.62 -11.95 -0.12
C SER A 250 -13.06 -12.31 -0.50
N SER A 251 -14.01 -11.42 -0.21
CA SER A 251 -15.42 -11.56 -0.53
C SER A 251 -15.71 -11.32 -2.02
N ASP A 252 -14.82 -11.77 -2.89
CA ASP A 252 -15.00 -11.68 -4.35
C ASP A 252 -15.62 -13.00 -4.83
N ASN A 253 -16.91 -13.17 -4.52
CA ASN A 253 -17.81 -13.99 -5.32
C ASN A 253 -18.44 -13.04 -6.34
N ASP A 254 -17.78 -12.86 -7.48
CA ASP A 254 -18.41 -12.46 -8.75
C ASP A 254 -17.66 -13.14 -9.91
#